data_AF-A0A1Y3YRU3-F1
#
_entry.id   AF-A0A1Y3YRU3-F1
#
_cell.length_a   1.000
_cell.length_b   1.000
_cell.length_c   1.000
_cell.angle_alpha   90.00
_cell.angle_beta   90.00
_cell.angle_gamma   90.00
#
_symmetry.space_group_name_H-M   'P 1'
#
loop_
_entity.id
_entity.type
_entity.pdbx_description
1 polymer ?
#
loop_
_entity_poly.entity_id
_entity_poly.type
_entity_poly.pdbx_seq_one_letter_code
_entity_poly.pdbx_strand_id
1 'polypeptide(L)' 'MEKTSFVTKKTLTETFRRLPIGGEITVKTRDFKFNTAKTAKYNLRKEGIEIKLTERGMIDEYKATRLS' A
#
# COMPACT_ATOMS: atom_id res chain seq x y z
N MET A 1 18.73 -29.15 -5.28
CA MET A 1 18.67 -27.67 -5.22
C MET A 1 17.25 -27.29 -4.88
N GLU A 2 16.94 -27.21 -3.59
CA GLU A 2 15.64 -26.76 -3.11
C GLU A 2 15.49 -25.30 -3.55
N LYS A 3 14.51 -25.02 -4.40
CA LYS A 3 14.16 -23.66 -4.81
C LYS A 3 13.57 -22.99 -3.58
N THR A 4 14.43 -22.37 -2.77
CA THR A 4 14.02 -21.39 -1.77
C THR A 4 13.23 -20.33 -2.55
N SER A 5 11.90 -20.44 -2.49
CA SER A 5 11.01 -19.45 -3.06
C SER A 5 11.18 -18.24 -2.17
N PHE A 6 12.10 -17.35 -2.55
CA PHE A 6 12.17 -16.02 -1.97
C PHE A 6 10.77 -15.44 -2.17
N VAL A 7 9.96 -15.46 -1.11
CA VAL A 7 8.71 -14.70 -1.07
C VAL A 7 9.19 -13.26 -1.02
N THR A 8 9.50 -12.69 -2.18
CA THR A 8 9.81 -11.29 -2.31
C THR A 8 8.57 -10.59 -1.80
N LYS A 9 8.62 -10.10 -0.55
CA LYS A 9 7.52 -9.33 0.03
C LYS A 9 7.29 -8.20 -0.96
N LYS A 10 6.20 -8.30 -1.73
CA LYS A 10 5.82 -7.26 -2.70
C LYS A 10 5.85 -5.94 -1.94
N THR A 11 6.55 -4.96 -2.47
CA THR A 11 6.61 -3.67 -1.81
C THR A 11 5.22 -3.02 -1.86
N LEU A 12 4.88 -2.26 -0.83
CA LEU A 12 3.63 -1.51 -0.74
C LEU A 12 3.43 -0.62 -1.97
N THR A 13 4.52 -0.02 -2.44
CA THR A 13 4.57 0.82 -3.64
C THR A 13 4.29 0.05 -4.93
N GLU A 14 4.91 -1.12 -5.13
CA GLU A 14 4.60 -1.96 -6.31
C GLU A 14 3.15 -2.44 -6.31
N THR A 15 2.61 -2.75 -5.13
CA THR A 15 1.23 -3.20 -4.99
C THR A 15 0.27 -2.11 -5.47
N PHE A 16 0.52 -0.85 -5.10
CA PHE A 16 -0.33 0.27 -5.52
C PHE A 16 -0.11 0.71 -6.96
N ARG A 17 1.11 0.61 -7.51
CA ARG A 17 1.36 0.88 -8.94
C ARG A 17 0.63 -0.08 -9.87
N ARG A 18 0.35 -1.30 -9.42
CA ARG A 18 -0.40 -2.31 -10.18
C ARG A 18 -1.92 -2.10 -10.15
N LEU A 19 -2.42 -1.18 -9.31
CA LEU A 19 -3.85 -0.88 -9.32
C LEU A 19 -4.24 -0.23 -10.65
N PRO A 20 -5.43 -0.52 -11.17
CA PRO A 20 -5.99 0.27 -12.26
C PRO A 20 -6.21 1.71 -11.80
N ILE A 21 -6.20 2.66 -12.75
CA ILE A 21 -6.56 4.06 -12.46
C ILE A 21 -8.02 4.08 -11.96
N GLY A 22 -8.27 4.75 -10.85
CA GLY A 22 -9.53 4.73 -10.10
C GLY A 22 -9.69 3.53 -9.16
N GLY A 23 -8.74 2.59 -9.14
CA GLY A 23 -8.78 1.42 -8.28
C GLY A 23 -8.54 1.76 -6.81
N GLU A 24 -9.40 1.23 -5.94
CA GLU A 24 -9.26 1.31 -4.48
C GLU A 24 -8.86 -0.06 -3.92
N ILE A 25 -7.94 -0.05 -2.94
CA ILE A 25 -7.60 -1.23 -2.15
C ILE A 25 -7.60 -0.86 -0.67
N THR A 26 -8.10 -1.78 0.14
CA THR A 26 -7.97 -1.71 1.60
C THR A 26 -6.82 -2.62 2.01
N VAL A 27 -5.86 -2.09 2.75
CA VAL A 27 -4.66 -2.80 3.19
C VAL A 27 -4.67 -2.90 4.70
N LYS A 28 -4.44 -4.12 5.21
CA LYS A 28 -4.29 -4.34 6.64
C LYS A 28 -2.89 -3.96 7.10
N THR A 29 -2.79 -3.35 8.28
CA THR A 29 -1.52 -2.92 8.89
C THR A 29 -0.61 -4.08 9.26
N ARG A 30 -1.18 -5.30 9.39
CA ARG A 30 -0.45 -6.56 9.56
C ARG A 30 0.36 -6.94 8.31
N ASP A 31 -0.19 -6.72 7.13
CA ASP A 31 0.50 -6.95 5.85
C ASP A 31 1.53 -5.86 5.61
N PHE A 32 1.14 -4.60 5.85
CA PHE A 32 2.03 -3.45 5.71
C PHE A 32 1.86 -2.46 6.84
N LYS A 33 2.92 -2.25 7.64
CA LYS A 33 2.86 -1.35 8.80
C LYS A 33 2.41 0.06 8.40
N PHE A 34 1.54 0.63 9.23
CA PHE A 34 1.02 1.99 9.07
C PHE A 34 2.14 3.03 8.88
N ASN A 35 3.25 2.90 9.63
CA ASN A 35 4.37 3.83 9.52
C ASN A 35 5.04 3.79 8.13
N THR A 36 5.11 2.61 7.51
CA THR A 36 5.60 2.44 6.15
C THR A 36 4.64 3.10 5.14
N ALA A 37 3.34 2.93 5.33
CA ALA A 37 2.33 3.58 4.50
C ALA A 37 2.38 5.13 4.65
N LYS A 38 2.64 5.64 5.85
CA LYS A 38 2.79 7.08 6.14
C LYS A 38 3.98 7.69 5.39
N THR A 39 5.14 7.01 5.40
CA THR A 39 6.30 7.45 4.61
C THR A 39 6.05 7.34 3.11
N ALA A 40 5.47 6.23 2.66
CA ALA A 40 5.22 5.98 1.24
C ALA A 40 4.15 6.90 0.65
N LYS A 41 3.17 7.35 1.45
CA LYS A 41 2.08 8.25 1.03
C LYS A 41 2.58 9.46 0.27
N TYR A 42 3.66 10.10 0.71
CA TYR A 42 4.18 11.31 0.07
C TYR A 42 4.82 11.02 -1.29
N ASN A 43 5.55 9.91 -1.40
CA ASN A 43 6.15 9.48 -2.68
C ASN A 43 5.08 9.05 -3.66
N LEU A 44 4.12 8.24 -3.21
CA LEU A 44 3.03 7.72 -4.01
C LEU A 44 2.05 8.82 -4.46
N ARG A 45 1.85 9.86 -3.64
CA ARG A 45 1.04 11.02 -4.05
C ARG A 45 1.64 11.74 -5.26
N LYS A 46 2.98 11.78 -5.40
CA LYS A 46 3.64 12.33 -6.60
C LYS A 46 3.39 11.46 -7.84
N GLU A 47 3.14 10.18 -7.64
CA GLU A 47 2.80 9.22 -8.70
C GLU A 47 1.29 9.14 -8.97
N GLY A 48 0.48 10.00 -8.32
CA GLY A 48 -0.98 9.97 -8.48
C GLY A 48 -1.69 8.92 -7.63
N ILE A 49 -1.04 8.35 -6.60
CA ILE A 49 -1.65 7.39 -5.68
C ILE A 49 -1.93 8.06 -4.33
N GLU A 50 -3.19 8.14 -3.95
CA GLU A 50 -3.63 8.70 -2.70
C GLU A 50 -3.84 7.62 -1.64
N ILE A 51 -3.11 7.72 -0.52
CA ILE A 51 -3.33 6.87 0.66
C ILE A 51 -4.14 7.65 1.70
N LYS A 52 -5.35 7.18 1.96
CA LYS A 52 -6.22 7.64 3.05
C LYS A 52 -5.97 6.83 4.31
N LEU A 53 -5.13 7.40 5.18
CA LEU A 53 -4.88 6.90 6.52
C LEU A 53 -6.00 7.42 7.45
N THR A 54 -6.83 6.55 8.00
CA THR A 54 -7.93 6.94 8.91
C THR A 54 -7.55 6.58 10.35
N GLU A 55 -7.00 7.54 11.10
CA GLU A 55 -6.53 7.33 12.48
C GLU A 55 -7.67 7.12 13.50
N ARG A 56 -8.92 7.38 13.14
CA ARG A 56 -10.07 7.41 14.06
C ARG A 56 -10.99 6.18 14.04
N GLY A 57 -10.67 5.14 13.28
CA GLY A 57 -11.55 3.95 13.19
C GLY A 57 -11.02 2.73 12.45
N MET A 58 -9.85 2.83 11.82
CA MET A 58 -9.18 1.69 11.19
C MET A 58 -7.93 1.32 11.99
N ILE A 59 -8.13 0.68 13.14
CA ILE A 59 -7.05 0.30 14.07
C ILE A 59 -6.03 -0.64 13.37
N ASP A 60 -6.48 -1.37 12.34
CA ASP A 60 -5.69 -2.37 11.63
C ASP A 60 -5.70 -2.21 10.10
N GLU A 61 -6.21 -1.13 9.54
CA GLU A 61 -6.29 -0.99 8.07
C GLU A 61 -6.18 0.46 7.56
N TYR A 62 -5.91 0.60 6.28
CA TYR A 62 -5.93 1.88 5.58
C TYR A 62 -6.28 1.68 4.12
N LYS A 63 -6.82 2.73 3.49
CA LYS A 63 -7.23 2.70 2.08
C LYS A 63 -6.20 3.39 1.20
N ALA A 64 -5.95 2.81 0.05
CA ALA A 64 -5.16 3.42 -1.02
C ALA A 64 -5.98 3.43 -2.31
N THR A 65 -5.98 4.57 -2.98
CA THR A 65 -6.69 4.78 -4.24
C THR A 65 -5.69 5.30 -5.27
N ARG A 66 -5.66 4.70 -6.45
CA ARG A 66 -4.88 5.23 -7.56
C ARG A 66 -5.72 6.25 -8.33
N LEU A 67 -5.26 7.49 -8.39
CA LEU A 67 -5.94 8.60 -9.08
C LEU A 67 -5.41 8.83 -10.50
N SER A 68 -4.14 8.49 -10.79
CA SER A 68 -3.48 8.59 -12.10
C SER A 68 -2.50 7.44 -12.35
#